data_AF-A0A352N5Q3-F1
#
_entry.id   AF-A0A352N5Q3-F1
#
_cell.length_a   1.000
_cell.length_b   1.000
_cell.length_c   1.000
_cell.angle_alpha   90.00
_cell.angle_beta   90.00
_cell.angle_gamma   90.00
#
_symmetry.space_group_name_H-M   'P 1'
#
loop_
_entity.id
_entity.type
_entity.pdbx_description
1 polymer ?
#
loop_
_entity_poly.entity_id
_entity_poly.type
_entity_poly.pdbx_seq_one_letter_code
_entity_poly.pdbx_strand_id
1 'polypeptide(L)'
;MLNFHIYPTDNLRKDQLKDAQGLAQQTSVENQRLRDEIHHLTIITQAMWELLREKTGTTDEDLRKKITEVEFEKAKAYTSSTSKCKNCSRPVSVKSKTCVFCGEKIEHKEIFPL
;
A
#
# COMPACT_ATOMS: atom_id res chain seq x y z
N MET A 1 -23.11 6.43 53.20
CA MET A 1 -22.04 5.45 52.88
C MET A 1 -22.05 5.25 51.37
N LEU A 2 -21.03 5.73 50.65
CA LEU A 2 -20.83 5.42 49.24
C LEU A 2 -19.53 4.62 49.13
N ASN A 3 -19.66 3.32 48.92
CA ASN A 3 -18.53 2.44 48.62
C ASN A 3 -18.05 2.72 47.20
N PHE A 4 -16.95 3.45 47.07
CA PHE A 4 -16.17 3.49 45.83
C PHE A 4 -15.48 2.12 45.67
N HIS A 5 -16.10 1.24 44.88
CA HIS A 5 -15.48 -0.01 44.46
C HIS A 5 -14.38 0.33 43.44
N ILE A 6 -13.12 0.34 43.90
CA ILE A 6 -11.95 0.55 43.05
C ILE A 6 -11.85 -0.67 42.12
N TYR A 7 -12.25 -0.52 40.86
CA TYR A 7 -12.05 -1.54 39.82
C TYR A 7 -10.55 -1.76 39.56
N PRO A 8 -10.10 -3.00 39.23
CA PRO A 8 -8.71 -3.39 39.28
C PRO A 8 -7.96 -2.90 38.03
N THR A 9 -7.39 -1.70 38.11
CA THR A 9 -6.57 -1.07 37.05
C THR A 9 -5.30 -1.85 36.69
N ASP A 10 -4.84 -2.74 37.57
CA ASP A 10 -3.63 -3.55 37.34
C ASP A 10 -3.83 -4.66 36.31
N ASN A 11 -5.00 -5.29 36.29
CA ASN A 11 -5.28 -6.37 35.34
C ASN A 11 -5.50 -5.79 33.94
N LEU A 12 -6.24 -4.68 33.83
CA LEU A 12 -6.41 -3.93 32.58
C LEU A 12 -5.07 -3.51 31.97
N ARG A 13 -4.13 -2.99 32.78
CA ARG A 13 -2.78 -2.64 32.28
C ARG A 13 -1.98 -3.85 31.83
N LYS A 14 -2.07 -4.98 32.54
CA LYS A 14 -1.39 -6.23 32.15
C LYS A 14 -1.93 -6.79 30.84
N ASP A 15 -3.24 -6.72 30.64
CA ASP A 15 -3.87 -7.18 29.40
C ASP A 15 -3.49 -6.26 28.23
N GLN A 16 -3.54 -4.94 28.41
CA GLN A 16 -3.07 -3.97 27.42
C GLN A 16 -1.60 -4.17 27.02
N LEU A 17 -0.72 -4.48 27.99
CA LEU A 17 0.69 -4.75 27.70
C LEU A 17 0.87 -6.05 26.90
N LYS A 18 0.13 -7.10 27.23
CA LYS A 18 0.15 -8.35 26.47
C LYS A 18 -0.37 -8.16 25.05
N ASP A 19 -1.46 -7.42 24.88
CA ASP A 19 -2.02 -7.10 23.56
C ASP A 19 -1.04 -6.28 22.73
N ALA A 20 -0.40 -5.27 23.33
CA ALA A 20 0.62 -4.47 22.66
C ALA A 20 1.84 -5.30 22.26
N GLN A 21 2.29 -6.23 23.11
CA GLN A 21 3.37 -7.16 22.79
C GLN A 21 2.97 -8.13 21.66
N GLY A 22 1.74 -8.65 21.70
CA GLY A 22 1.21 -9.51 20.64
C GLY A 22 1.15 -8.80 19.29
N LEU A 23 0.64 -7.57 19.26
CA LEU A 23 0.60 -6.76 18.05
C LEU A 23 1.99 -6.41 17.52
N ALA A 24 2.92 -6.05 18.41
CA ALA A 24 4.30 -5.76 18.03
C ALA A 24 4.97 -7.01 17.43
N GLN A 25 4.77 -8.18 18.02
CA GLN A 25 5.30 -9.44 17.51
C GLN A 25 4.72 -9.77 16.13
N GLN A 26 3.39 -9.69 15.97
CA GLN A 26 2.74 -9.92 14.67
C GLN A 26 3.24 -8.95 13.60
N THR A 27 3.36 -7.66 13.94
CA THR A 27 3.88 -6.63 13.05
C THR A 27 5.34 -6.92 12.66
N SER A 28 6.15 -7.41 13.60
CA SER A 28 7.55 -7.77 13.32
C SER A 28 7.66 -8.96 12.37
N VAL A 29 6.80 -9.97 12.54
CA VAL A 29 6.75 -11.16 11.68
C VAL A 29 6.31 -10.78 10.26
N GLU A 30 5.27 -9.97 10.11
CA GLU A 30 4.84 -9.52 8.79
C GLU A 30 5.88 -8.63 8.12
N ASN A 31 6.54 -7.75 8.87
CA ASN A 31 7.66 -6.96 8.33
C ASN A 31 8.81 -7.85 7.83
N GLN A 32 9.13 -8.91 8.56
CA GLN A 32 10.17 -9.85 8.13
C GLN A 32 9.74 -10.57 6.84
N ARG A 33 8.50 -11.04 6.78
CA ARG A 33 7.94 -11.69 5.58
C ARG A 33 8.00 -10.78 4.36
N LEU A 34 7.58 -9.53 4.49
CA LEU A 34 7.64 -8.54 3.42
C LEU A 34 9.08 -8.24 2.98
N ARG A 35 10.04 -8.19 3.93
CA ARG A 35 11.46 -8.02 3.61
C ARG A 35 12.00 -9.19 2.80
N ASP A 36 11.64 -10.42 3.18
CA ASP A 36 12.06 -11.63 2.48
C ASP A 36 11.47 -11.68 1.07
N GLU A 37 10.20 -11.31 0.89
CA GLU A 37 9.56 -11.19 -0.42
C GLU A 37 10.23 -10.14 -1.31
N ILE A 38 10.53 -8.95 -0.77
CA ILE A 38 11.24 -7.88 -1.50
C ILE A 38 12.64 -8.35 -1.90
N HIS A 39 13.34 -9.04 -1.01
CA HIS A 39 14.67 -9.57 -1.30
C HIS A 39 14.61 -10.61 -2.43
N HIS A 40 13.65 -11.53 -2.39
CA HIS A 40 13.45 -12.51 -3.44
C HIS A 40 13.09 -11.87 -4.79
N LEU A 41 12.20 -10.86 -4.79
CA LEU A 41 11.88 -10.08 -5.99
C LEU A 41 13.12 -9.37 -6.54
N THR A 42 13.98 -8.84 -5.68
CA THR A 42 15.24 -8.18 -6.08
C THR A 42 16.16 -9.15 -6.81
N ILE A 43 16.30 -10.38 -6.31
CA ILE A 43 17.11 -11.42 -6.96
C ILE A 43 16.53 -11.76 -8.34
N ILE A 44 15.21 -11.97 -8.41
CA ILE A 44 14.56 -12.31 -9.68
C ILE A 44 14.72 -11.20 -10.71
N THR A 45 14.45 -9.95 -10.34
CA THR A 45 14.55 -8.82 -11.28
C THR A 45 15.99 -8.57 -11.73
N GLN A 46 16.97 -8.77 -10.84
CA GLN A 46 18.39 -8.74 -11.20
C GLN A 46 18.74 -9.84 -12.21
N ALA A 47 18.33 -11.08 -11.95
CA ALA A 47 18.58 -12.20 -12.86
C ALA A 47 17.92 -11.98 -14.23
N MET A 48 16.69 -11.45 -14.25
CA MET A 48 16.01 -11.08 -15.49
C MET A 48 16.76 -9.98 -16.25
N TRP A 49 17.30 -8.98 -15.56
CA TRP A 49 18.10 -7.93 -16.17
C TRP A 49 19.39 -8.47 -16.77
N GLU A 50 20.12 -9.31 -16.05
CA GLU A 50 21.36 -9.92 -16.53
C GLU A 50 21.10 -10.76 -17.78
N LEU A 51 20.06 -11.59 -17.78
CA LEU A 51 19.65 -12.36 -18.96
C LEU A 51 19.31 -11.46 -20.15
N LEU A 52 18.56 -10.37 -19.93
CA LEU A 52 18.19 -9.45 -21.00
C LEU A 52 19.41 -8.73 -21.58
N ARG A 53 20.31 -8.26 -20.72
CA ARG A 53 21.57 -7.61 -21.09
C ARG A 53 22.44 -8.55 -21.92
N GLU A 54 22.62 -9.79 -21.48
CA GLU A 54 23.41 -10.80 -22.21
C GLU A 54 22.83 -11.12 -23.58
N LYS A 55 21.50 -11.18 -23.71
CA LYS A 55 20.83 -11.55 -24.98
C LYS A 55 20.69 -10.41 -25.98
N THR A 56 20.66 -9.16 -25.51
CA THR A 56 20.32 -8.00 -26.36
C THR A 56 21.43 -6.95 -26.44
N GLY A 57 22.43 -7.02 -25.57
CA GLY A 57 23.48 -5.99 -25.47
C GLY A 57 22.97 -4.66 -24.92
N THR A 58 21.79 -4.61 -24.31
CA THR A 58 21.27 -3.39 -23.66
C THR A 58 22.17 -2.94 -22.52
N THR A 59 22.25 -1.63 -22.33
CA THR A 59 23.11 -1.03 -21.31
C THR A 59 22.31 -0.69 -20.04
N ASP A 60 23.01 -0.49 -18.92
CA ASP A 60 22.37 -0.02 -17.68
C ASP A 60 21.70 1.36 -17.88
N GLU A 61 22.17 2.17 -18.84
CA GLU A 61 21.56 3.44 -19.21
C GLU A 61 20.20 3.25 -19.89
N ASP A 62 20.06 2.23 -20.75
CA ASP A 62 18.79 1.88 -21.39
C ASP A 62 17.76 1.40 -20.34
N LEU A 63 18.21 0.64 -19.34
CA LEU A 63 17.36 0.24 -18.23
C LEU A 63 16.87 1.46 -17.43
N ARG A 64 17.76 2.40 -17.10
CA ARG A 64 17.41 3.63 -16.35
C ARG A 64 16.37 4.47 -17.08
N LYS A 65 16.55 4.65 -18.40
CA LYS A 65 15.55 5.30 -19.24
C LYS A 65 14.23 4.56 -19.18
N LYS A 66 14.25 3.23 -19.31
CA LYS A 66 13.02 2.44 -19.30
C LYS A 66 12.28 2.48 -17.97
N ILE A 67 13.00 2.45 -16.85
CA ILE A 67 12.42 2.62 -15.51
C ILE A 67 11.70 3.98 -15.43
N THR A 68 12.37 5.05 -15.87
CA THR A 68 11.80 6.40 -15.87
C THR A 68 10.52 6.50 -16.71
N GLU A 69 10.50 5.90 -17.90
CA GLU A 69 9.30 5.81 -18.74
C GLU A 69 8.15 5.08 -18.03
N VAL A 70 8.43 3.94 -17.41
CA VAL A 70 7.43 3.13 -16.71
C VAL A 70 6.88 3.89 -15.49
N GLU A 71 7.73 4.56 -14.73
CA GLU A 71 7.31 5.41 -13.61
C GLU A 71 6.44 6.58 -14.08
N PHE A 72 6.82 7.24 -15.17
CA PHE A 72 6.05 8.33 -15.75
C PHE A 72 4.67 7.87 -16.22
N GLU A 73 4.57 6.75 -16.95
CA GLU A 73 3.30 6.19 -17.39
C GLU A 73 2.42 5.78 -16.20
N LYS A 74 3.01 5.23 -15.14
CA LYS A 74 2.28 4.98 -13.88
C LYS A 74 1.77 6.27 -13.26
N ALA A 75 2.62 7.29 -13.13
CA ALA A 75 2.23 8.60 -12.59
C ALA A 75 1.10 9.27 -13.39
N LYS A 76 1.13 9.11 -14.72
CA LYS A 76 0.07 9.58 -15.62
C LYS A 76 -1.26 8.88 -15.35
N ALA A 77 -1.28 7.56 -15.20
CA ALA A 77 -2.49 6.81 -14.84
C ALA A 77 -3.11 7.30 -13.51
N TYR A 78 -2.29 7.76 -12.55
CA TYR A 78 -2.76 8.31 -11.28
C TYR A 78 -3.27 9.75 -11.34
N THR A 79 -2.89 10.54 -12.37
CA THR A 79 -3.25 11.95 -12.50
C THR A 79 -4.38 12.20 -13.49
N SER A 80 -4.51 11.37 -14.54
CA SER A 80 -5.51 11.53 -15.59
C SER A 80 -6.87 10.91 -15.27
N SER A 81 -7.00 10.20 -14.15
CA SER A 81 -8.21 9.49 -13.80
C SER A 81 -9.12 10.41 -12.97
N THR A 82 -9.90 11.22 -13.68
CA THR A 82 -11.10 11.87 -13.11
C THR A 82 -12.31 11.06 -13.57
N SER A 83 -13.14 10.64 -12.62
CA SER A 83 -14.42 10.00 -12.92
C SER A 83 -15.55 10.98 -12.66
N LYS A 84 -16.73 10.75 -13.23
CA LYS A 84 -17.93 11.52 -12.87
C LYS A 84 -18.65 10.82 -11.73
N CYS A 85 -19.09 11.57 -10.73
CA CYS A 85 -19.94 11.03 -9.67
C CYS A 85 -21.26 10.52 -10.28
N LYS A 86 -21.66 9.27 -10.00
CA LYS A 86 -22.91 8.68 -10.51
C LYS A 86 -24.17 9.44 -10.06
N ASN A 87 -24.10 10.16 -8.93
CA ASN A 87 -25.23 10.89 -8.34
C ASN A 87 -25.28 12.35 -8.82
N CYS A 88 -24.20 13.13 -8.67
CA CYS A 88 -24.19 14.56 -9.00
C CYS A 88 -23.51 14.93 -10.33
N SER A 89 -22.96 13.97 -11.06
CA SER A 89 -22.27 14.12 -12.36
C SER A 89 -21.05 15.06 -12.37
N ARG A 90 -20.61 15.56 -11.22
CA ARG A 90 -19.41 16.40 -11.09
C ARG A 90 -18.12 15.56 -11.20
N PRO A 91 -17.02 16.15 -11.68
CA PRO A 91 -15.73 15.46 -11.73
C PRO A 91 -15.24 15.19 -10.30
N VAL A 92 -14.89 13.94 -10.04
CA VAL A 92 -14.31 13.48 -8.78
C VAL A 92 -13.00 12.76 -9.07
N SER A 93 -12.05 12.87 -8.14
CA SER A 93 -10.82 12.08 -8.23
C SER A 93 -11.16 10.59 -8.02
N VAL A 94 -10.61 9.68 -8.83
CA VAL A 94 -10.70 8.24 -8.53
C VAL A 94 -9.85 7.82 -7.32
N LYS A 95 -9.30 8.74 -6.53
CA LYS A 95 -8.75 8.44 -5.19
C LYS A 95 -9.75 8.75 -4.07
N SER A 96 -10.78 9.55 -4.34
CA SER A 96 -11.74 9.98 -3.35
C SER A 96 -12.77 8.87 -3.08
N LYS A 97 -12.76 8.31 -1.86
CA LYS A 97 -13.76 7.32 -1.42
C LYS A 97 -15.19 7.88 -1.38
N THR A 98 -15.32 9.21 -1.30
CA THR A 98 -16.58 9.94 -1.27
C THR A 98 -16.52 11.16 -2.19
N CYS A 99 -17.65 11.51 -2.80
CA CYS A 99 -17.79 12.70 -3.61
C CYS A 99 -17.70 13.95 -2.73
N VAL A 100 -16.74 14.84 -3.01
CA VAL A 100 -16.58 16.11 -2.28
C VAL A 100 -17.77 17.06 -2.42
N PHE A 101 -18.64 16.84 -3.41
CA PHE A 101 -19.78 17.71 -3.69
C PHE A 101 -21.10 17.22 -3.10
N CYS A 102 -21.36 15.91 -3.13
CA CYS A 102 -22.66 15.35 -2.72
C CYS A 102 -22.55 14.23 -1.68
N GLY A 103 -21.34 13.88 -1.24
CA GLY A 103 -21.10 12.86 -0.21
C GLY A 103 -21.25 11.40 -0.68
N GLU A 104 -21.68 11.17 -1.93
CA GLU A 104 -21.88 9.82 -2.49
C GLU A 104 -20.60 8.97 -2.42
N LYS A 105 -20.71 7.69 -2.07
CA LYS A 105 -19.56 6.78 -2.08
C LYS A 105 -19.14 6.49 -3.52
N ILE A 106 -17.84 6.58 -3.78
CA ILE A 106 -17.28 6.28 -5.10
C ILE A 106 -16.74 4.85 -5.07
N GLU A 107 -17.30 3.99 -5.91
CA GLU A 107 -16.74 2.67 -6.16
C GLU A 107 -15.51 2.80 -7.06
N HIS A 108 -14.35 2.45 -6.52
CA HIS A 108 -13.12 2.38 -7.29
C HIS A 108 -13.04 1.01 -7.96
N LYS A 109 -12.85 0.98 -9.27
CA LYS A 109 -12.36 -0.23 -9.93
C LYS A 109 -10.90 -0.34 -9.54
N GLU A 110 -10.54 -1.35 -8.74
CA GLU A 110 -9.15 -1.55 -8.36
C GLU A 110 -8.32 -1.68 -9.64
N ILE A 111 -7.30 -0.83 -9.75
CA ILE A 111 -6.39 -0.83 -10.91
C ILE A 111 -5.49 -2.08 -10.84
N PHE A 112 -5.49 -2.79 -9.71
CA PHE A 112 -4.85 -4.07 -9.49
C PHE A 112 -5.82 -5.01 -8.74
N PRO A 113 -6.57 -5.89 -9.40
CA PRO A 113 -7.02 -7.10 -8.73
C PRO A 113 -5.76 -7.93 -8.42
N LEU A 114 -5.61 -8.35 -7.16
CA LEU A 114 -4.67 -9.41 -6.77
C LEU A 114 -4.92 -10.67 -7.60
#